data_AF-A0A7W5VNP8-F1
#
_entry.id   AF-A0A7W5VNP8-F1
#
_cell.length_a   1.000
_cell.length_b   1.000
_cell.length_c   1.000
_cell.angle_alpha   90.00
_cell.angle_beta   90.00
_cell.angle_gamma   90.00
#
_symmetry.space_group_name_H-M   'P 1'
#
loop_
_entity.id
_entity.type
_entity.pdbx_description
1 polymer ?
#
loop_
_entity_poly.entity_id
_entity_poly.type
_entity_poly.pdbx_seq_one_letter_code
_entity_poly.pdbx_strand_id
1 'polypeptide(L)'
;MNRIFCSLGVAAVLFVLAPITSGAQDGATPNSTEQRDPNFCGAGGAGCDPSDVQQWKAIGNRLADLSSADLSQYAYACAKHADWKQDCETDPIAVLKRLGIEGY
;
A
#
# COMPACT_ATOMS: atom_id res chain seq x y z
N MET A 1 20.23 -50.51 6.68
CA MET A 1 20.75 -50.78 8.03
C MET A 1 22.15 -50.22 8.13
N ASN A 2 22.37 -49.17 8.93
CA ASN A 2 23.55 -49.07 9.78
C ASN A 2 23.32 -48.02 10.86
N ARG A 3 23.50 -48.47 12.10
CA ARG A 3 23.25 -47.78 13.36
C ARG A 3 24.55 -47.13 13.82
N ILE A 4 24.51 -45.85 14.19
CA ILE A 4 25.42 -45.30 15.20
C ILE A 4 24.59 -44.37 16.08
N PHE A 5 24.32 -44.87 17.29
CA PHE A 5 23.72 -44.14 18.41
C PHE A 5 24.83 -43.62 19.33
N CYS A 6 24.45 -42.66 20.16
CA CYS A 6 25.14 -42.16 21.36
C CYS A 6 26.22 -41.10 21.16
N SER A 7 25.80 -39.84 21.29
CA SER A 7 26.47 -38.88 22.17
C SER A 7 25.41 -37.97 22.81
N LEU A 8 25.10 -38.24 24.08
CA LEU A 8 24.39 -37.34 24.98
C LEU A 8 25.30 -36.15 25.28
N GLY A 9 24.94 -34.97 24.78
CA GLY A 9 25.54 -33.70 25.17
C GLY A 9 24.44 -32.77 25.66
N VAL A 10 24.21 -32.75 26.98
CA VAL A 10 23.41 -31.70 27.62
C VAL A 10 24.28 -30.44 27.65
N ALA A 11 23.87 -29.42 26.91
CA ALA A 11 24.27 -28.05 27.19
C ALA A 11 23.01 -27.18 27.05
N ALA A 12 22.44 -26.84 28.20
CA ALA A 12 21.56 -25.69 28.35
C ALA A 12 22.28 -24.44 27.82
N VAL A 13 21.54 -23.46 27.30
CA VAL A 13 21.72 -22.01 27.58
C VAL A 13 20.84 -21.17 26.65
N LEU A 14 19.94 -20.44 27.32
CA LEU A 14 19.31 -19.14 26.98
C LEU A 14 18.26 -19.09 25.87
N PHE A 15 17.01 -19.18 26.34
CA PHE A 15 15.88 -18.43 25.81
C PHE A 15 16.30 -16.96 25.62
N VAL A 16 16.52 -16.56 24.36
CA VAL A 16 16.51 -15.15 24.00
C VAL A 16 15.04 -14.79 23.83
N LEU A 17 14.43 -14.25 24.89
CA LEU A 17 13.20 -13.49 24.77
C LEU A 17 13.52 -12.28 23.90
N ALA A 18 13.29 -12.39 22.60
CA ALA A 18 13.24 -11.23 21.74
C ALA A 18 12.11 -10.34 22.28
N PRO A 19 12.34 -9.05 22.55
CA PRO A 19 11.23 -8.15 22.76
C PRO A 19 10.41 -8.17 21.47
N ILE A 20 9.20 -8.70 21.55
CA ILE A 20 8.15 -8.43 20.58
C ILE A 20 7.89 -6.94 20.75
N THR A 21 8.60 -6.11 19.98
CA THR A 21 8.26 -4.71 19.86
C THR A 21 6.99 -4.69 19.03
N SER A 22 5.85 -4.92 19.69
CA SER A 22 4.56 -4.43 19.23
C SER A 22 4.62 -2.91 19.31
N GLY A 23 5.36 -2.31 18.38
CA GLY A 23 5.37 -0.88 18.15
C GLY A 23 4.03 -0.52 17.54
N ALA A 24 3.03 -0.32 18.38
CA ALA A 24 2.01 0.67 18.08
C ALA A 24 2.78 1.97 17.83
N GLN A 25 2.94 2.37 16.57
CA GLN A 25 3.52 3.66 16.22
C GLN A 25 2.45 4.73 16.46
N ASP A 26 2.15 4.96 17.73
CA ASP A 26 1.45 6.14 18.18
C ASP A 26 2.44 7.30 18.18
N GLY A 27 2.08 8.34 17.43
CA GLY A 27 2.27 9.72 17.84
C GLY A 27 3.71 10.24 17.94
N ALA A 28 4.14 10.87 16.85
CA ALA A 28 4.97 12.08 16.83
C ALA A 28 6.39 12.04 17.44
N THR A 29 7.38 12.20 16.57
CA THR A 29 8.58 12.99 16.89
C THR A 29 8.81 13.97 15.73
N PRO A 30 8.46 15.27 15.86
CA PRO A 30 8.70 16.25 14.82
C PRO A 30 10.10 16.83 15.02
N ASN A 31 11.07 16.42 14.19
CA ASN A 31 12.33 17.16 14.06
C ASN A 31 12.19 18.11 12.87
N SER A 32 11.94 19.37 13.21
CA SER A 32 11.90 20.51 12.31
C SER A 32 13.30 20.84 11.81
N THR A 33 13.60 20.50 10.56
CA THR A 33 14.44 21.33 9.68
C THR A 33 13.80 21.29 8.31
N GLU A 34 12.68 22.02 8.24
CA GLU A 34 11.74 22.08 7.14
C GLU A 34 12.28 23.01 6.03
N GLN A 35 12.45 22.45 4.84
CA GLN A 35 11.73 22.98 3.68
C GLN A 35 11.09 21.80 2.95
N ARG A 36 9.91 21.33 3.42
CA ARG A 36 9.05 20.46 2.62
C ARG A 36 8.60 21.25 1.40
N ASP A 37 8.89 20.70 0.23
CA ASP A 37 8.52 21.27 -1.05
C ASP A 37 6.98 21.38 -1.17
N PRO A 38 6.45 22.50 -1.67
CA PRO A 38 5.00 22.72 -1.83
C PRO A 38 4.29 21.73 -2.78
N ASN A 39 5.04 20.88 -3.48
CA ASN A 39 4.54 19.75 -4.29
C ASN A 39 4.72 18.39 -3.58
N PHE A 40 4.71 18.36 -2.24
CA PHE A 40 4.86 17.12 -1.48
C PHE A 40 3.52 16.38 -1.40
N CYS A 41 3.39 15.29 -2.15
CA CYS A 41 2.23 14.42 -2.10
C CYS A 41 2.61 13.00 -1.64
N GLY A 42 1.62 12.30 -1.07
CA GLY A 42 1.77 10.96 -0.52
C GLY A 42 2.47 10.93 0.86
N ALA A 43 2.12 9.93 1.66
CA ALA A 43 2.82 9.66 2.91
C ALA A 43 4.30 9.32 2.62
N GLY A 44 5.22 9.83 3.45
CA GLY A 44 6.65 9.54 3.30
C GLY A 44 7.36 10.23 2.13
N GLY A 45 6.68 11.11 1.37
CA GLY A 45 7.31 11.87 0.29
C GLY A 45 7.36 11.16 -1.05
N ALA A 46 6.34 10.35 -1.33
CA ALA A 46 6.21 9.62 -2.59
C ALA A 46 6.06 10.53 -3.83
N GLY A 47 5.81 11.83 -3.65
CA GLY A 47 5.61 12.78 -4.73
C GLY A 47 4.16 12.78 -5.23
N CYS A 48 3.81 13.76 -6.07
CA CYS A 48 2.45 13.93 -6.57
C CYS A 48 2.15 13.06 -7.76
N ASP A 49 0.91 12.58 -7.82
CA ASP A 49 0.41 11.95 -9.02
C ASP A 49 0.37 12.96 -10.17
N PRO A 50 0.60 12.50 -11.41
CA PRO A 50 0.36 13.29 -12.62
C PRO A 50 -1.05 13.91 -12.65
N SER A 51 -1.21 15.03 -13.36
CA SER A 51 -2.48 15.79 -13.36
C SER A 51 -3.66 15.00 -13.93
N ASP A 52 -3.43 14.15 -14.93
CA ASP A 52 -4.41 13.24 -15.50
C ASP A 52 -4.86 12.18 -14.49
N VAL A 53 -3.90 11.59 -13.75
CA VAL A 53 -4.20 10.67 -12.64
C VAL A 53 -4.99 11.39 -11.55
N GLN A 54 -4.62 12.61 -11.18
CA GLN A 54 -5.37 13.40 -10.19
C GLN A 54 -6.81 13.71 -10.66
N GLN A 55 -7.00 14.00 -11.95
CA GLN A 55 -8.33 14.18 -12.53
C GLN A 55 -9.15 12.90 -12.43
N TRP A 56 -8.57 11.75 -12.75
CA TRP A 56 -9.25 10.47 -12.61
C TRP A 56 -9.55 10.14 -11.14
N LYS A 57 -8.65 10.42 -10.19
CA LYS A 57 -8.94 10.31 -8.75
C LYS A 57 -10.15 11.15 -8.34
N ALA A 58 -10.27 12.37 -8.86
CA ALA A 58 -11.41 13.23 -8.58
C ALA A 58 -12.73 12.68 -9.17
N ILE A 59 -12.68 12.05 -10.34
CA ILE A 59 -13.84 11.38 -10.96
C ILE A 59 -14.23 10.15 -10.15
N GLY A 60 -13.28 9.27 -9.83
CA GLY A 60 -13.53 8.04 -9.06
C GLY A 60 -14.18 8.31 -7.71
N ASN A 61 -13.68 9.31 -6.96
CA ASN A 61 -14.25 9.73 -5.68
C ASN A 61 -15.69 10.23 -5.77
N ARG A 62 -16.14 10.73 -6.93
CA ARG A 62 -17.54 11.15 -7.12
C ARG A 62 -18.45 9.97 -7.43
N LEU A 63 -17.91 8.91 -8.01
CA LEU A 63 -18.67 7.77 -8.51
C LEU A 63 -18.77 6.64 -7.48
N ALA A 64 -17.76 6.46 -6.63
CA ALA A 64 -17.74 5.39 -5.64
C ALA A 64 -16.89 5.76 -4.41
N ASP A 65 -17.25 5.16 -3.26
CA ASP A 65 -16.46 5.21 -2.03
C ASP A 65 -15.37 4.13 -2.08
N LEU A 66 -14.24 4.47 -2.68
CA LEU A 66 -13.10 3.56 -2.85
C LEU A 66 -12.05 3.81 -1.77
N SER A 67 -11.38 2.74 -1.34
CA SER A 67 -10.17 2.89 -0.53
C SER A 67 -9.15 3.77 -1.27
N SER A 68 -8.28 4.49 -0.54
CA SER A 68 -7.27 5.33 -1.18
C SER A 68 -6.33 4.55 -2.11
N ALA A 69 -6.11 3.27 -1.82
CA ALA A 69 -5.33 2.36 -2.65
C ALA A 69 -6.09 2.04 -3.95
N ASP A 70 -7.36 1.62 -3.87
CA ASP A 70 -8.16 1.23 -5.04
C ASP A 70 -8.48 2.43 -5.92
N LEU A 71 -8.75 3.59 -5.32
CA LEU A 71 -8.89 4.85 -6.06
C LEU A 71 -7.63 5.17 -6.89
N SER A 72 -6.44 4.93 -6.32
CA SER A 72 -5.19 5.14 -7.04
C SER A 72 -5.03 4.15 -8.19
N GLN A 73 -5.31 2.86 -7.95
CA GLN A 73 -5.27 1.83 -9.00
C GLN A 73 -6.22 2.14 -10.16
N TYR A 74 -7.47 2.48 -9.83
CA TYR A 74 -8.48 2.95 -10.78
C TYR A 74 -7.98 4.15 -11.60
N ALA A 75 -7.44 5.19 -10.94
CA ALA A 75 -7.03 6.41 -11.60
C ALA A 75 -5.85 6.21 -12.56
N TYR A 76 -4.85 5.41 -12.15
CA TYR A 76 -3.73 5.06 -13.01
C TYR A 76 -4.17 4.19 -14.20
N ALA A 77 -5.13 3.28 -14.00
CA ALA A 77 -5.69 2.49 -15.10
C ALA A 77 -6.39 3.39 -16.12
N CYS A 78 -7.23 4.32 -15.67
CA CYS A 78 -7.96 5.24 -16.54
C CYS A 78 -7.07 6.27 -17.25
N ALA A 79 -5.95 6.69 -16.63
CA ALA A 79 -4.95 7.51 -17.29
C ALA A 79 -4.22 6.74 -18.42
N LYS A 80 -3.98 5.43 -18.23
CA LYS A 80 -3.22 4.60 -19.17
C LYS A 80 -4.06 3.98 -20.30
N HIS A 81 -5.31 3.64 -20.00
CA HIS A 81 -6.20 2.89 -20.89
C HIS A 81 -7.33 3.80 -21.39
N ALA A 82 -7.02 4.66 -22.37
CA ALA A 82 -7.99 5.57 -22.97
C ALA A 82 -9.17 4.83 -23.64
N ASP A 83 -8.98 3.57 -24.04
CA ASP A 83 -10.03 2.69 -24.56
C ASP A 83 -11.06 2.29 -23.48
N TRP A 84 -10.75 2.46 -22.19
CA TRP A 84 -11.66 2.19 -21.08
C TRP A 84 -12.44 3.42 -20.64
N LYS A 85 -12.34 4.54 -21.38
CA LYS A 85 -12.91 5.83 -21.00
C LYS A 85 -14.36 5.75 -20.54
N GLN A 86 -15.21 4.98 -21.23
CA GLN A 86 -16.61 4.84 -20.86
C GLN A 86 -16.76 4.28 -19.43
N ASP A 87 -16.09 3.17 -19.13
CA ASP A 87 -16.13 2.56 -17.79
C ASP A 87 -15.52 3.50 -16.74
N CYS A 88 -14.42 4.19 -17.09
CA CYS A 88 -13.82 5.19 -16.23
C CYS A 88 -14.76 6.38 -15.94
N GLU A 89 -15.67 6.74 -16.83
CA GLU A 89 -16.58 7.86 -16.59
C GLU A 89 -17.86 7.44 -15.86
N THR A 90 -18.17 6.14 -15.79
CA THR A 90 -19.48 5.67 -15.28
C THR A 90 -19.44 4.59 -14.20
N ASP A 91 -18.46 3.67 -14.23
CA ASP A 91 -18.42 2.51 -13.34
C ASP A 91 -16.98 2.18 -12.92
N PRO A 92 -16.49 2.81 -11.83
CA PRO A 92 -15.18 2.50 -11.27
C PRO A 92 -15.04 1.05 -10.83
N ILE A 93 -16.14 0.38 -10.45
CA ILE A 93 -16.11 -1.01 -9.99
C ILE A 93 -15.84 -1.96 -11.16
N ALA A 94 -16.40 -1.67 -12.34
CA ALA A 94 -16.06 -2.42 -13.55
C ALA A 94 -14.56 -2.32 -13.88
N VAL A 95 -13.97 -1.12 -13.73
CA VAL A 95 -12.52 -0.92 -13.90
C VAL A 95 -11.72 -1.72 -12.87
N LEU A 96 -12.10 -1.67 -11.59
CA LEU A 96 -11.43 -2.45 -10.53
C LEU A 96 -11.51 -3.97 -10.80
N LYS A 97 -12.66 -4.47 -11.27
CA LYS A 97 -12.81 -5.88 -11.68
C LYS A 97 -11.89 -6.25 -12.85
N ARG A 98 -11.70 -5.38 -13.83
CA ARG A 98 -10.72 -5.58 -14.92
C ARG A 98 -9.29 -5.66 -14.39
N LEU A 99 -8.98 -4.96 -13.30
CA LEU A 99 -7.69 -5.02 -12.59
C LEU A 99 -7.56 -6.24 -11.67
N GLY A 100 -8.61 -7.06 -11.52
CA GLY A 100 -8.64 -8.20 -10.60
C GLY A 100 -8.84 -7.83 -9.13
N ILE A 101 -9.34 -6.63 -8.86
CA ILE A 101 -9.67 -6.16 -7.51
C ILE A 101 -11.14 -6.46 -7.25
N GLU A 102 -11.41 -7.24 -6.20
CA GLU A 102 -12.75 -7.67 -5.80
C GLU A 102 -13.17 -7.04 -4.46
N GLY A 103 -14.44 -7.21 -4.06
CA GLY A 103 -14.96 -6.72 -2.79
C GLY A 103 -15.81 -5.44 -2.86
N TYR A 104 -16.19 -5.03 -4.07
CA TYR A 104 -17.11 -3.92 -4.36
C TYR A 104 -18.28 -4.37 -5.24
#